data_AF-A0A850SJQ2-F1
#
_entry.id   AF-A0A850SJQ2-F1
#
_cell.length_a   1.000
_cell.length_b   1.000
_cell.length_c   1.000
_cell.angle_alpha   90.00
_cell.angle_beta   90.00
_cell.angle_gamma   90.00
#
_symmetry.space_group_name_H-M   'P 1'
#
loop_
_entity.id
_entity.type
_entity.pdbx_description
1 polymer ?
#
loop_
_entity_poly.entity_id
_entity_poly.type
_entity_poly.pdbx_seq_one_letter_code
_entity_poly.pdbx_strand_id
1 'polypeptide(L)' 'MLRAQAQPSIFLLCESCHWCATFLDKTKVKDRCLICTGASLSSFPIMPDESFTLGFDDKRGLEMDFGRRRK' A
#
# COMPACT_ATOMS: atom_id res chain seq x y z
N MET A 1 28.23 -14.09 -1.05
CA MET A 1 27.06 -13.68 -0.23
C MET A 1 25.95 -13.23 -1.18
N LEU A 2 24.93 -14.05 -1.42
CA LEU A 2 23.74 -13.57 -2.14
C LEU A 2 23.04 -12.56 -1.23
N ARG A 3 22.99 -11.29 -1.63
CA ARG A 3 22.07 -10.34 -1.03
C ARG A 3 20.66 -10.86 -1.28
N ALA A 4 19.89 -11.10 -0.22
CA ALA A 4 18.44 -11.23 -0.38
C ALA A 4 17.95 -9.93 -1.02
N GLN A 5 17.50 -10.00 -2.28
CA GLN A 5 16.88 -8.87 -2.94
C GLN A 5 15.64 -8.50 -2.11
N ALA A 6 15.63 -7.31 -1.51
CA ALA A 6 14.45 -6.83 -0.81
C ALA A 6 13.29 -6.77 -1.81
N GLN A 7 12.27 -7.60 -1.60
CA GLN A 7 11.09 -7.60 -2.45
C GLN A 7 10.28 -6.32 -2.18
N PRO A 8 9.78 -5.64 -3.22
CA PRO A 8 8.97 -4.44 -3.02
C PRO A 8 7.66 -4.82 -2.32
N SER A 9 7.29 -4.02 -1.33
CA SER A 9 6.01 -4.17 -0.63
C SER A 9 4.87 -3.63 -1.50
N ILE A 10 3.63 -3.97 -1.18
CA ILE A 10 2.45 -3.49 -1.92
C ILE A 10 1.49 -2.80 -0.96
N PHE A 11 1.14 -1.56 -1.24
CA PHE A 11 0.03 -0.87 -0.58
C PHE A 11 -1.28 -1.20 -1.31
N LEU A 12 -2.31 -1.58 -0.55
CA LEU A 12 -3.67 -1.79 -1.07
C LEU A 12 -4.61 -0.74 -0.50
N LEU A 13 -5.54 -0.27 -1.34
CA LEU A 13 -6.60 0.66 -0.98
C LEU A 13 -7.94 0.15 -1.49
N CYS A 14 -8.95 0.11 -0.63
CA CYS A 14 -10.33 -0.09 -1.06
C CYS A 14 -10.93 1.22 -1.56
N GLU A 15 -11.39 1.24 -2.82
CA GLU A 15 -11.99 2.42 -3.43
C GLU A 15 -13.41 2.74 -2.89
N SER A 16 -14.01 1.81 -2.13
CA SER A 16 -15.35 2.01 -1.56
C SER A 16 -15.34 2.49 -0.11
N CYS A 17 -14.53 1.88 0.75
CA CYS A 17 -14.50 2.19 2.19
C CYS A 17 -13.18 2.77 2.69
N HIS A 18 -12.22 2.98 1.80
CA HIS A 18 -10.89 3.54 2.12
C HIS A 18 -10.07 2.72 3.11
N TRP A 19 -10.47 1.49 3.44
CA TRP A 19 -9.61 0.56 4.15
C TRP A 19 -8.33 0.31 3.36
N CYS A 20 -7.18 0.35 4.03
CA CYS A 20 -5.88 0.16 3.40
C CYS A 20 -4.96 -0.74 4.22
N ALA A 21 -4.02 -1.40 3.55
CA ALA A 21 -3.00 -2.24 4.19
C ALA A 21 -1.71 -2.30 3.36
N THR A 22 -0.56 -2.47 4.02
CA THR A 22 0.72 -2.75 3.35
C THR A 22 1.07 -4.23 3.48
N PHE A 23 1.24 -4.91 2.36
CA PHE A 23 1.68 -6.29 2.27
C PHE A 23 3.19 -6.34 2.02
N LEU A 24 3.92 -6.84 3.01
CA LEU A 24 5.37 -7.06 2.91
C LEU A 24 5.69 -8.34 2.12
N ASP A 25 4.75 -9.29 2.09
CA ASP A 25 4.84 -10.55 1.36
C ASP A 25 3.76 -10.61 0.28
N LYS A 26 4.19 -10.59 -0.98
CA LYS A 26 3.30 -10.58 -2.15
C LYS A 26 2.48 -11.86 -2.29
N THR A 27 2.92 -12.98 -1.71
CA THR A 27 2.21 -14.27 -1.81
C THR A 27 0.91 -14.28 -1.00
N LYS A 28 0.74 -13.34 -0.08
CA LYS A 28 -0.40 -13.24 0.84
C LYS A 28 -1.39 -12.14 0.47
N VAL A 29 -1.15 -11.42 -0.63
CA VAL A 29 -2.00 -10.31 -1.09
C VAL A 29 -3.43 -10.80 -1.30
N LYS A 30 -4.38 -10.04 -0.76
CA LYS A 30 -5.80 -10.25 -0.98
C LYS A 30 -6.23 -9.44 -2.20
N ASP A 31 -7.09 -10.01 -3.03
CA ASP A 31 -7.69 -9.38 -4.21
C ASP A 31 -8.97 -8.60 -3.88
N ARG A 32 -9.50 -8.78 -2.66
CA ARG A 32 -10.77 -8.19 -2.22
C ARG A 32 -10.65 -7.50 -0.88
N CYS A 33 -11.42 -6.43 -0.71
CA CYS A 33 -11.56 -5.74 0.57
C CYS A 33 -12.18 -6.66 1.62
N LEU A 34 -11.55 -6.74 2.80
CA LEU A 34 -12.04 -7.55 3.94
C LEU A 34 -13.28 -6.94 4.61
N ILE A 35 -13.49 -5.63 4.45
CA ILE A 35 -14.62 -4.91 5.07
C ILE A 35 -15.84 -4.92 4.14
N CYS A 36 -15.65 -4.64 2.85
CA CYS A 36 -16.74 -4.59 1.87
C CYS A 36 -17.03 -5.94 1.20
N THR A 37 -16.22 -6.97 1.48
CA THR A 37 -16.37 -8.37 1.02
C THR A 37 -16.53 -8.60 -0.49
N GLY A 38 -16.38 -7.57 -1.31
CA GLY A 38 -16.50 -7.64 -2.77
C GLY A 38 -16.00 -6.42 -3.55
N ALA A 39 -15.56 -5.37 -2.86
CA ALA A 39 -15.01 -4.18 -3.51
C ALA A 39 -13.60 -4.43 -4.06
N SER A 40 -13.32 -3.83 -5.23
CA SER A 40 -12.01 -3.83 -5.87
C SER A 40 -10.99 -3.09 -5.00
N LEU A 41 -9.77 -3.63 -4.96
CA LEU A 41 -8.63 -3.01 -4.32
C LEU A 41 -7.71 -2.40 -5.39
N SER A 42 -7.37 -1.13 -5.25
CA SER A 42 -6.25 -0.53 -5.98
C SER A 42 -4.95 -0.97 -5.30
N SER A 43 -3.91 -1.21 -6.09
CA SER A 43 -2.60 -1.65 -5.59
C SER A 43 -1.48 -0.74 -6.07
N PHE A 44 -0.57 -0.39 -5.16
CA PHE A 44 0.54 0.52 -5.42
C PHE A 44 1.83 -0.16 -4.94
N PRO A 45 2.86 -0.31 -5.80
CA PRO A 45 4.14 -0.84 -5.36
C PRO A 45 4.85 0.19 -4.45
N ILE A 46 5.49 -0.30 -3.38
CA ILE A 46 6.40 0.49 -2.55
C ILE A 46 7.80 -0.06 -2.77
N MET A 47 8.67 0.76 -3.35
CA MET A 47 10.04 0.37 -3.64
C MET A 47 10.86 0.20 -2.34
N PRO A 48 11.90 -0.65 -2.31
CA PRO A 48 12.68 -0.89 -1.09
C PRO A 48 13.32 0.37 -0.49
N ASP A 49 13.64 1.36 -1.33
CA ASP A 49 14.21 2.66 -0.97
C ASP A 49 13.16 3.77 -0.85
N GLU A 50 11.88 3.42 -0.90
CA GLU A 50 10.75 4.33 -0.82
C GLU A 50 10.05 4.22 0.53
N SER A 51 9.53 5.35 0.96
CA SER A 51 8.62 5.52 2.09
C SER A 51 7.45 6.35 1.64
N PHE A 52 6.32 6.21 2.31
CA PHE A 52 5.16 7.03 2.05
C PHE A 52 4.56 7.55 3.35
N THR A 53 3.92 8.70 3.27
CA THR A 53 3.07 9.24 4.33
C THR A 53 1.61 9.14 3.90
N LEU A 54 0.75 8.74 4.84
CA LEU A 54 -0.68 8.67 4.65
C LEU A 54 -1.35 9.79 5.44
N GLY A 55 -2.10 10.64 4.77
CA GLY A 55 -2.91 11.70 5.36
C GLY A 55 -4.39 11.49 5.06
N PHE A 56 -5.25 11.86 5.99
CA PHE A 56 -6.70 11.92 5.77
C PHE A 56 -7.19 13.34 6.02
N ASP A 57 -7.88 13.90 5.04
CA ASP A 57 -8.50 15.22 5.10
C ASP A 57 -9.98 15.10 4.70
N ASP A 58 -10.89 15.70 5.47
CA ASP A 58 -12.33 15.55 5.24
C ASP A 58 -12.79 16.13 3.89
N LYS A 59 -12.05 17.08 3.30
CA LYS A 59 -12.38 17.72 2.02
C LYS A 59 -11.70 17.05 0.83
N ARG A 60 -10.45 16.59 1.02
CA ARG A 60 -9.60 16.05 -0.05
C ARG A 60 -9.55 14.52 -0.05
N GLY A 61 -10.03 13.89 1.01
CA GLY A 61 -10.01 12.45 1.19
C GLY A 61 -8.64 11.93 1.63
N LEU A 62 -8.27 10.77 1.09
CA LEU A 62 -7.00 10.11 1.39
C LEU A 62 -5.88 10.69 0.52
N GLU A 63 -4.85 11.23 1.16
CA GLU A 63 -3.64 11.72 0.48
C GLU A 63 -2.46 10.79 0.76
N MET A 64 -1.70 10.48 -0.29
CA MET A 64 -0.48 9.67 -0.24
C MET A 64 0.68 10.43 -0.88
N ASP A 65 1.74 10.65 -0.11
CA ASP A 65 2.99 11.22 -0.62
C ASP A 65 4.06 10.13 -0.60
N PHE A 66 4.62 9.83 -1.77
CA PHE A 66 5.68 8.84 -1.95
C PHE A 66 7.02 9.54 -2.14
N GLY A 67 8.01 9.16 -1.34
CA GLY A 67 9.34 9.76 -1.39
C GLY A 67 10.43 8.76 -1.07
N ARG A 68 11.65 9.05 -1.54
CA ARG A 68 12.83 8.28 -1.15
C ARG A 68 13.05 8.38 0.35
N ARG A 69 13.38 7.26 0.98
CA ARG A 69 13.82 7.25 2.38
C ARG A 69 15.04 8.15 2.52
N ARG A 70 14.95 9.16 3.39
CA ARG A 70 16.14 9.92 3.78
C ARG A 70 17.04 8.99 4.60
N LYS A 71 18.31 8.89 4.19
CA LYS A 71 19.34 8.11 4.90
C LYS A 71 19.59 8.68 6.29
#